data_AF-A0A8T3XCF8-F1
#
_entry.id   AF-A0A8T3XCF8-F1
#
_cell.length_a   1.000
_cell.length_b   1.000
_cell.length_c   1.000
_cell.angle_alpha   90.00
_cell.angle_beta   90.00
_cell.angle_gamma   90.00
#
_symmetry.space_group_name_H-M   'P 1'
#
loop_
_entity.id
_entity.type
_entity.pdbx_description
1 polymer ?
#
loop_
_entity_poly.entity_id
_entity_poly.type
_entity_poly.pdbx_seq_one_letter_code
_entity_poly.pdbx_strand_id
1 'polypeptide(L)' 'SQKALDKEDVELIASSLDREDIETLGVSKELREKACYDVHELFEKKLAEQIREETVNFANKIKLLLK' A
#
# COMPACT_ATOMS: atom_id res chain seq x y z
N SER A 1 -13.98 17.12 -8.19
CA SER A 1 -14.79 15.93 -8.49
C SER A 1 -13.88 14.72 -8.44
N GLN A 2 -14.03 13.81 -7.49
CA GLN A 2 -13.30 12.53 -7.53
C GLN A 2 -13.92 11.71 -8.67
N LYS A 3 -13.18 11.52 -9.76
CA LYS A 3 -13.53 10.54 -10.79
C LYS A 3 -13.46 9.18 -10.10
N ALA A 4 -14.57 8.44 -10.12
CA ALA A 4 -14.56 7.05 -9.71
C ALA A 4 -13.71 6.26 -10.73
N LEU A 5 -12.88 5.35 -10.22
CA LEU A 5 -12.15 4.41 -11.07
C LEU A 5 -13.17 3.48 -11.73
N ASP A 6 -13.07 3.32 -13.05
CA ASP A 6 -13.87 2.33 -13.75
C ASP A 6 -13.18 0.95 -13.75
N LYS A 7 -13.83 -0.04 -14.35
CA LYS A 7 -13.34 -1.42 -14.33
C LYS A 7 -12.04 -1.59 -15.12
N GLU A 8 -11.86 -0.85 -16.21
CA GLU A 8 -10.66 -0.91 -17.04
C GLU A 8 -9.46 -0.29 -16.29
N ASP A 9 -9.68 0.80 -15.55
CA ASP A 9 -8.66 1.38 -14.67
C ASP A 9 -8.17 0.36 -13.62
N VAL A 10 -9.10 -0.40 -13.03
CA VAL A 10 -8.79 -1.43 -12.02
C VAL A 10 -8.04 -2.62 -12.62
N GLU A 11 -8.43 -3.08 -13.81
CA GLU A 11 -7.74 -4.17 -14.52
C GLU A 11 -6.34 -3.76 -15.00
N LEU A 12 -6.16 -2.51 -15.42
CA LEU A 12 -4.84 -1.97 -15.77
C LEU A 12 -3.91 -1.91 -14.56
N ILE A 13 -4.41 -1.44 -13.42
CA ILE A 13 -3.63 -1.42 -12.17
C ILE A 13 -3.29 -2.86 -11.76
N ALA A 14 -4.27 -3.77 -11.73
CA ALA A 14 -4.06 -5.14 -11.31
C ALA A 14 -3.04 -5.91 -12.19
N SER A 15 -3.00 -5.62 -13.50
CA SER A 15 -2.03 -6.22 -14.43
C SER A 15 -0.64 -5.59 -14.36
N SER A 16 -0.53 -4.39 -13.78
CA SER A 16 0.73 -3.64 -13.65
C SER A 16 1.40 -3.83 -12.29
N LEU A 17 0.70 -4.40 -11.30
CA LEU A 17 1.23 -4.72 -9.99
C LEU A 17 1.86 -6.10 -10.00
N ASP A 18 3.12 -6.17 -9.57
CA ASP A 18 3.78 -7.44 -9.36
C ASP A 18 3.36 -8.08 -8.02
N ARG A 19 3.75 -9.34 -7.81
CA ARG A 19 3.43 -10.06 -6.59
C ARG A 19 3.96 -9.36 -5.33
N GLU A 20 5.11 -8.71 -5.45
CA GLU A 20 5.79 -8.02 -4.36
C GLU A 20 5.02 -6.76 -3.93
N ASP A 21 4.45 -6.04 -4.90
CA ASP A 21 3.54 -4.91 -4.66
C ASP A 21 2.25 -5.36 -3.93
N ILE A 22 1.68 -6.52 -4.29
CA ILE A 22 0.50 -7.09 -3.62
C ILE A 22 0.83 -7.53 -2.19
N GLU A 23 1.97 -8.20 -2.00
CA GLU A 23 2.44 -8.65 -0.67
C GLU A 23 2.71 -7.45 0.25
N THR A 24 3.31 -6.38 -0.27
CA THR A 24 3.53 -5.11 0.45
C THR A 24 2.21 -4.51 0.94
N LEU A 25 1.16 -4.54 0.10
CA LEU A 25 -0.16 -4.04 0.47
C LEU A 25 -0.81 -4.88 1.59
N GLY A 26 -0.64 -6.20 1.54
CA GLY A 26 -1.11 -7.12 2.58
C GLY A 26 -0.41 -6.89 3.92
N VAL A 27 0.93 -6.85 3.90
CA VAL A 27 1.78 -6.66 5.09
C VAL A 27 1.53 -5.30 5.73
N SER A 28 1.48 -4.23 4.94
CA SER A 28 1.21 -2.88 5.45
C SER A 28 -0.17 -2.76 6.10
N LYS A 29 -1.19 -3.44 5.57
CA LYS A 29 -2.53 -3.49 6.18
C LYS A 29 -2.49 -4.20 7.54
N GLU A 30 -1.87 -5.38 7.60
CA GLU A 30 -1.78 -6.15 8.84
C GLU A 30 -1.00 -5.38 9.92
N LEU A 31 0.10 -4.73 9.53
CA LEU A 31 0.89 -3.90 10.44
C LEU A 31 0.12 -2.67 10.93
N ARG A 32 -0.67 -2.02 10.08
CA ARG A 32 -1.57 -0.93 10.50
C ARG A 32 -2.59 -1.43 11.52
N GLU A 33 -3.20 -2.59 11.27
CA GLU A 33 -4.20 -3.16 12.18
C GLU A 33 -3.60 -3.48 13.55
N LYS A 34 -2.41 -4.09 13.59
CA LYS A 34 -1.65 -4.31 14.83
C LYS A 34 -1.31 -2.99 15.53
N ALA A 35 -0.75 -2.02 14.83
CA ALA A 35 -0.38 -0.72 15.38
C ALA A 35 -1.57 0.06 15.99
N CYS A 36 -2.74 -0.03 15.36
CA CYS A 36 -3.91 0.77 15.76
C CYS A 36 -4.79 0.08 16.80
N TYR A 37 -4.84 -1.26 16.80
CA TYR A 37 -5.82 -2.01 17.58
C TYR A 37 -5.20 -3.01 18.56
N ASP A 38 -3.93 -3.38 18.39
CA ASP A 38 -3.26 -4.31 19.29
C ASP A 38 -2.50 -3.55 20.39
N VAL A 39 -3.15 -3.38 21.54
CA VAL A 39 -2.62 -2.67 22.72
C VAL A 39 -1.42 -3.37 23.39
N HIS A 40 -1.02 -4.55 22.91
CA HIS A 40 0.07 -5.33 23.48
C HIS A 40 1.38 -5.29 22.68
N GLU A 41 1.39 -4.75 21.45
CA GLU A 41 2.60 -4.64 20.65
C GLU A 41 3.23 -3.23 20.74
N LEU A 42 4.49 -3.18 21.17
CA LEU A 42 5.33 -2.00 20.99
C LEU A 42 5.69 -1.90 19.51
N PHE A 43 4.98 -1.02 18.79
CA PHE A 43 5.25 -0.80 17.37
C PHE A 43 6.62 -0.14 17.18
N GLU A 44 7.59 -0.89 16.66
CA GLU A 44 8.96 -0.40 16.50
C GLU A 44 9.01 0.76 15.49
N LYS A 45 9.62 1.87 15.88
CA LYS A 45 9.81 3.06 15.02
C LYS A 45 10.44 2.72 13.66
N LYS A 46 11.37 1.76 13.65
CA LYS A 46 12.03 1.29 12.43
C LYS A 46 11.05 0.64 11.45
N LEU A 47 10.11 -0.15 11.96
CA LEU A 47 9.06 -0.79 11.16
C LEU A 47 8.10 0.26 10.58
N ALA A 48 7.73 1.27 11.36
CA ALA A 48 6.93 2.40 10.89
C ALA A 48 7.62 3.19 9.77
N GLU A 49 8.93 3.43 9.90
CA GLU A 49 9.73 4.11 8.88
C GLU A 49 9.85 3.30 7.58
N GLN A 50 10.03 1.97 7.68
CA GLN A 50 10.04 1.06 6.53
C GLN A 50 8.70 1.04 5.78
N ILE A 51 7.58 0.85 6.49
CA ILE A 51 6.24 0.86 5.88
C ILE A 51 5.97 2.20 5.18
N ARG A 52 6.40 3.32 5.79
CA ARG A 52 6.25 4.64 5.18
C ARG A 52 7.01 4.73 3.86
N GLU A 53 8.25 4.26 3.81
CA GLU A 53 9.06 4.24 2.58
C GLU A 53 8.42 3.37 1.49
N GLU A 54 8.00 2.16 1.84
CA GLU A 54 7.31 1.22 0.94
C GLU A 54 6.01 1.82 0.38
N THR A 55 5.20 2.44 1.25
CA THR A 55 3.94 3.10 0.85
C THR A 55 4.19 4.26 -0.11
N VAL A 56 5.22 5.08 0.14
CA VAL A 56 5.59 6.19 -0.76
C VAL A 56 6.03 5.68 -2.12
N ASN A 57 6.85 4.62 -2.15
CA ASN A 57 7.32 4.01 -3.39
C ASN A 57 6.16 3.43 -4.21
N PHE A 58 5.24 2.71 -3.56
CA PHE A 58 4.03 2.20 -4.18
C PHE A 58 3.17 3.33 -4.77
N ALA A 59 2.90 4.40 -4.00
CA ALA A 59 2.14 5.54 -4.47
C ALA A 59 2.79 6.24 -5.68
N ASN A 60 4.12 6.30 -5.73
CA ASN A 60 4.85 6.84 -6.87
C ASN A 60 4.77 5.95 -8.11
N LYS A 61 4.84 4.62 -7.96
CA LYS A 61 4.59 3.66 -9.06
C LYS A 61 3.19 3.86 -9.65
N ILE A 62 2.15 3.92 -8.82
CA ILE A 62 0.78 4.17 -9.27
C ILE A 62 0.66 5.51 -10.02
N LYS A 63 1.29 6.59 -9.53
CA LYS A 63 1.30 7.88 -10.24
C LYS A 63 1.97 7.83 -11.61
N LEU A 64 2.95 6.96 -11.81
CA LEU A 64 3.59 6.76 -13.11
C LEU A 64 2.68 6.00 -14.08
N LEU A 65 1.92 5.04 -13.58
CA LEU A 65 0.97 4.24 -14.38
C LEU A 65 -0.26 5.04 -14.81
N LEU A 66 -0.66 6.04 -14.03
CA LEU A 66 -1.83 6.89 -14.29
C LEU A 66 -1.51 8.13 -15.14
N LYS A 67 -0.28 8.25 -15.67
CA LYS A 67 0.14 9.31 -16.59
C LYS A 67 0.00 8.86 -18.04
#